data_AF-A0AAN7TKK4-F1
#
_entry.id   AF-A0AAN7TKK4-F1
#
_cell.length_a   1.000
_cell.length_b   1.000
_cell.length_c   1.000
_cell.angle_alpha   90.00
_cell.angle_beta   90.00
_cell.angle_gamma   90.00
#
_symmetry.space_group_name_H-M   'P 1'
#
loop_
_entity.id
_entity.type
_entity.pdbx_description
1 polymer ?
#
loop_
_entity_poly.entity_id
_entity_poly.type
_entity_poly.pdbx_seq_one_letter_code
_entity_poly.pdbx_strand_id
1 'polypeptide(L)'
;MSERESLNSQLEHLQMRYVGTGHADISKHEWLTNQHRDSLSSFIGHSSFLSLFSIAENESVGRVRYNTLTKMISPCGPTPKIKDTMDMEKEEKNI
;
A
#
# COMPACT_ATOMS: atom_id res chain seq x y z
N MET A 1 31.98 -10.95 6.83
CA MET A 1 31.39 -10.29 5.64
C MET A 1 30.35 -11.20 4.98
N SER A 2 30.72 -12.44 4.63
CA SER A 2 29.84 -13.43 3.99
C SER A 2 28.49 -13.72 4.68
N GLU A 3 28.43 -13.82 6.01
CA GLU A 3 27.16 -14.14 6.70
C GLU A 3 26.11 -13.02 6.59
N ARG A 4 26.54 -11.76 6.59
CA ARG A 4 25.64 -10.60 6.48
C ARG A 4 25.07 -10.49 5.06
N GLU A 5 25.88 -10.79 4.06
CA GLU A 5 25.47 -10.86 2.66
C GLU A 5 24.49 -12.03 2.42
N SER A 6 24.73 -13.17 3.08
CA SER A 6 23.81 -14.31 3.04
C SER A 6 22.44 -13.96 3.66
N LEU A 7 22.42 -13.26 4.80
CA LEU A 7 21.19 -12.78 5.41
C LEU A 7 20.43 -11.79 4.52
N ASN A 8 21.13 -10.86 3.88
CA ASN A 8 20.51 -9.89 2.97
C ASN A 8 19.88 -10.60 1.77
N SER A 9 20.57 -11.57 1.18
CA SER A 9 20.03 -12.36 0.06
C SER A 9 18.77 -13.15 0.44
N GLN A 10 18.73 -13.70 1.67
CA GLN A 10 17.52 -14.38 2.17
C GLN A 10 16.35 -13.41 2.35
N LEU A 11 16.61 -12.18 2.84
CA LEU A 11 15.59 -11.16 3.00
C LEU A 11 15.04 -10.69 1.66
N GLU A 12 15.91 -10.42 0.68
CA GLU A 12 15.53 -10.06 -0.69
C GLU A 12 14.69 -11.18 -1.33
N HIS A 13 15.07 -12.43 -1.12
CA HIS A 13 14.29 -13.58 -1.59
C HIS A 13 12.88 -13.61 -0.97
N LEU A 14 12.75 -13.28 0.31
CA LEU A 14 11.45 -13.20 0.97
C LEU A 14 10.60 -12.07 0.40
N GLN A 15 11.20 -10.89 0.17
CA GLN A 15 10.55 -9.73 -0.41
C GLN A 15 10.06 -9.98 -1.85
N MET A 16 10.81 -10.74 -2.64
CA MET A 16 10.39 -11.15 -3.99
C MET A 16 9.19 -12.11 -3.96
N ARG A 17 9.11 -12.97 -2.94
CA ARG A 17 8.04 -13.97 -2.84
C ARG A 17 6.75 -13.42 -2.24
N TYR A 18 6.86 -12.58 -1.23
CA TYR A 18 5.73 -12.08 -0.46
C TYR A 18 5.62 -10.57 -0.59
N VAL A 19 4.68 -10.14 -1.43
CA VAL A 19 4.35 -8.73 -1.63
C VAL A 19 3.92 -8.12 -0.29
N GLY A 20 4.47 -6.94 0.04
CA GLY A 20 4.20 -6.25 1.30
C GLY A 20 5.21 -6.52 2.42
N THR A 21 6.20 -7.41 2.19
CA THR A 21 7.31 -7.61 3.13
C THR A 21 8.12 -6.33 3.27
N GLY A 22 8.15 -5.76 4.48
CA GLY A 22 8.83 -4.48 4.74
C GLY A 22 10.36 -4.58 4.83
N HIS A 23 10.98 -3.41 4.91
CA HIS A 23 12.40 -3.21 5.24
C HIS A 23 12.56 -1.97 6.11
N ALA A 24 13.75 -1.76 6.68
CA ALA A 24 14.01 -0.64 7.61
C ALA A 24 13.72 0.74 7.00
N ASP A 25 14.01 0.89 5.70
CA ASP A 25 13.82 2.15 4.96
C ASP A 25 12.45 2.28 4.27
N ILE A 26 11.45 1.47 4.66
CA ILE A 26 10.12 1.52 4.03
C ILE A 26 9.46 2.88 4.25
N SER A 27 8.95 3.49 3.17
CA SER A 27 8.28 4.77 3.29
C SER A 27 6.92 4.62 3.98
N LYS A 28 6.49 5.67 4.70
CA LYS A 28 5.13 5.72 5.27
C LYS A 28 4.06 5.44 4.22
N HIS A 29 4.22 5.99 3.02
CA HIS A 29 3.25 5.81 1.93
C HIS A 29 3.18 4.36 1.45
N GLU A 30 4.32 3.70 1.29
CA GLU A 30 4.39 2.29 0.89
C GLU A 30 3.76 1.37 1.93
N TRP A 31 4.09 1.57 3.21
CA TRP A 31 3.50 0.82 4.32
C TRP A 31 1.98 0.95 4.39
N LEU A 32 1.46 2.18 4.26
CA LEU A 32 0.02 2.44 4.24
C LEU A 32 -0.66 1.82 3.00
N THR A 33 -0.01 1.89 1.83
CA THR A 33 -0.55 1.32 0.60
C THR A 33 -0.69 -0.20 0.70
N ASN A 34 0.30 -0.88 1.28
CA ASN A 34 0.25 -2.33 1.52
C ASN A 34 -0.91 -2.68 2.46
N GLN A 35 -1.04 -1.99 3.61
CA GLN A 35 -2.16 -2.20 4.54
C GLN A 35 -3.55 -2.01 3.92
N HIS A 36 -3.71 -0.97 3.09
CA HIS A 36 -4.99 -0.74 2.41
C HIS A 36 -5.28 -1.85 1.41
N ARG A 37 -4.28 -2.32 0.64
CA ARG A 37 -4.45 -3.44 -0.28
C ARG A 37 -4.82 -4.73 0.44
N ASP A 38 -4.21 -5.01 1.59
CA ASP A 38 -4.54 -6.19 2.42
C ASP A 38 -5.97 -6.12 2.97
N SER A 39 -6.39 -4.93 3.40
CA SER A 39 -7.76 -4.69 3.88
C SER A 39 -8.78 -4.89 2.75
N LEU A 40 -8.56 -4.26 1.59
CA LEU A 40 -9.41 -4.40 0.41
C LEU A 40 -9.48 -5.86 -0.08
N SER A 41 -8.35 -6.59 -0.04
CA SER A 41 -8.29 -8.01 -0.37
C SER A 41 -9.17 -8.84 0.59
N SER A 42 -9.07 -8.56 1.90
CA SER A 42 -9.90 -9.20 2.92
C SER A 42 -11.39 -8.93 2.74
N PHE A 43 -11.76 -7.72 2.30
CA PHE A 43 -13.16 -7.36 2.01
C PHE A 43 -13.73 -8.13 0.82
N ILE A 44 -12.92 -8.41 -0.20
CA ILE A 44 -13.33 -9.18 -1.38
C ILE A 44 -13.32 -10.69 -1.09
N GLY A 45 -12.35 -11.17 -0.31
CA GLY A 45 -12.19 -12.59 0.00
C GLY A 45 -13.25 -13.14 0.95
N HIS A 46 -13.78 -12.31 1.86
CA HIS A 46 -14.81 -12.72 2.80
C HIS A 46 -16.20 -12.26 2.36
N SER A 47 -17.10 -13.21 2.06
CA SER A 47 -18.47 -12.91 1.62
C SER A 47 -19.26 -12.07 2.63
N SER A 48 -19.06 -12.30 3.93
CA SER A 48 -19.73 -11.54 5.00
C SER A 48 -19.40 -10.05 4.95
N PHE A 49 -18.15 -9.68 4.69
CA PHE A 49 -17.75 -8.28 4.56
C PHE A 49 -18.33 -7.66 3.29
N LEU A 50 -18.26 -8.36 2.16
CA LEU A 50 -18.80 -7.86 0.91
C LEU A 50 -20.32 -7.63 0.99
N SER A 51 -21.06 -8.55 1.63
CA SER A 51 -22.49 -8.38 1.90
C SER A 51 -22.76 -7.19 2.82
N LEU A 52 -22.00 -7.04 3.90
CA LEU A 52 -22.13 -5.90 4.81
C LEU A 52 -21.97 -4.57 4.07
N PHE A 53 -20.94 -4.43 3.23
CA PHE A 53 -20.72 -3.22 2.44
C PHE A 53 -21.79 -3.01 1.37
N SER A 54 -22.29 -4.06 0.73
CA SER A 54 -23.39 -3.94 -0.25
C SER A 54 -24.68 -3.41 0.37
N ILE A 55 -24.98 -3.82 1.60
CA ILE A 55 -26.15 -3.32 2.34
C ILE A 55 -25.92 -1.88 2.78
N ALA A 56 -24.73 -1.56 3.29
CA ALA A 56 -24.39 -0.21 3.76
C ALA A 56 -24.37 0.84 2.63
N GLU A 57 -23.83 0.49 1.46
CA GLU A 57 -23.78 1.38 0.29
C GLU A 57 -25.07 1.33 -0.56
N ASN A 58 -26.00 0.41 -0.25
CA ASN A 58 -27.21 0.13 -1.04
C ASN A 58 -26.92 -0.11 -2.53
N GLU A 59 -25.85 -0.88 -2.80
CA GLU A 59 -25.39 -1.20 -4.15
C GLU A 59 -25.30 -2.70 -4.33
N SER A 60 -25.36 -3.14 -5.60
CA SER A 60 -25.20 -4.57 -5.89
C SER A 60 -23.84 -5.09 -5.42
N VAL A 61 -23.82 -6.33 -4.90
CA VAL A 61 -22.58 -7.01 -4.47
C VAL A 61 -21.50 -6.97 -5.55
N GLY A 62 -21.89 -7.12 -6.82
CA GLY A 62 -20.98 -7.03 -7.97
C GLY A 62 -20.37 -5.64 -8.15
N ARG A 63 -21.15 -4.57 -7.96
CA ARG A 63 -20.64 -3.19 -8.05
C ARG A 63 -19.67 -2.89 -6.90
N VAL A 64 -20.01 -3.26 -5.67
CA VAL A 64 -19.11 -3.06 -4.53
C VAL A 64 -17.79 -3.80 -4.75
N ARG A 65 -17.84 -5.05 -5.23
CA ARG A 65 -16.63 -5.81 -5.57
C ARG A 65 -15.79 -5.11 -6.65
N TYR A 66 -16.42 -4.62 -7.70
CA TYR A 66 -15.75 -3.86 -8.75
C TYR A 66 -15.09 -2.59 -8.20
N ASN A 67 -15.82 -1.79 -7.41
CA ASN A 67 -15.31 -0.58 -6.80
C ASN A 67 -14.11 -0.85 -5.90
N THR A 68 -14.19 -1.89 -5.07
CA THR A 68 -13.10 -2.31 -4.17
C THR A 68 -11.87 -2.75 -4.94
N LEU A 69 -12.02 -3.49 -6.05
CA LEU A 69 -10.91 -3.86 -6.94
C LEU A 69 -10.26 -2.64 -7.60
N THR A 70 -11.06 -1.70 -8.13
CA THR A 70 -10.54 -0.48 -8.75
C THR A 70 -9.77 0.39 -7.75
N LYS A 71 -10.22 0.44 -6.49
CA LYS A 71 -9.52 1.16 -5.40
C LYS A 71 -8.13 0.57 -5.08
N MET A 72 -7.82 -0.69 -5.43
CA MET A 72 -6.52 -1.30 -5.13
C MET A 72 -5.36 -0.71 -5.94
N ILE A 73 -5.64 -0.05 -7.09
CA ILE A 73 -4.60 0.53 -7.96
C ILE A 73 -3.80 1.59 -7.20
N SER A 74 -4.48 2.54 -6.58
CA SER A 74 -3.89 3.63 -5.80
C SER A 74 -4.79 3.99 -4.61
N PRO A 75 -4.77 3.19 -3.54
CA PRO A 75 -5.66 3.40 -2.39
C PRO A 75 -5.30 4.63 -1.57
N CYS A 76 -4.01 5.00 -1.53
CA CYS A 76 -3.49 6.13 -0.77
C CYS A 76 -3.18 7.35 -1.66
N GLY A 77 -3.64 7.36 -2.91
CA GLY A 77 -3.32 8.41 -3.88
C GLY A 77 -1.89 8.32 -4.43
N PRO A 78 -1.43 9.36 -5.14
CA PRO A 78 -0.08 9.40 -5.69
C PRO A 78 0.95 9.42 -4.55
N THR A 79 2.12 8.84 -4.82
CA THR A 79 3.26 8.89 -3.90
C THR A 79 3.61 10.36 -3.61
N PRO A 80 3.95 10.70 -2.34
CA PRO A 80 4.45 12.03 -2.05
C PRO A 80 5.70 12.27 -2.90
N LYS A 81 5.78 13.44 -3.53
CA LYS A 81 7.04 13.86 -4.17
C LYS A 81 8.09 13.87 -3.07
N ILE A 82 9.17 13.13 -3.27
CA ILE A 82 10.39 13.36 -2.50
C ILE A 82 10.64 14.85 -2.66
N LYS A 83 10.72 15.60 -1.55
CA LYS A 83 11.11 17.00 -1.62
C LYS A 83 12.53 16.99 -2.18
N ASP A 84 12.67 17.14 -3.49
CA ASP A 84 13.95 17.45 -4.09
C ASP A 84 14.45 18.70 -3.35
N THR A 85 15.72 18.71 -2.97
CA THR A 85 16.35 19.75 -2.15
C THR A 85 16.01 21.19 -2.63
N MET A 86 15.65 21.33 -3.90
CA MET A 86 15.16 22.54 -4.58
C MET A 86 13.86 23.15 -4.02
N ASP A 87 12.94 22.35 -3.46
CA ASP A 87 11.65 22.84 -2.96
C ASP A 87 11.72 23.27 -1.48
N MET A 88 12.71 22.79 -0.73
CA MET A 88 13.03 23.29 0.61
C MET A 88 13.58 24.71 0.55
N GLU A 89 14.42 25.03 -0.45
CA GLU A 89 14.95 26.38 -0.64
C GLU A 89 13.87 27.42 -0.97
N LYS A 90 12.75 27.01 -1.58
CA LYS A 90 11.63 27.92 -1.89
C LYS A 90 10.76 28.23 -0.68
N GLU A 91 10.69 27.33 0.29
CA GLU A 91 10.05 27.58 1.59
C GLU A 91 10.94 28.45 2.49
N GLU A 92 12.26 28.23 2.49
CA GLU A 92 13.20 29.06 3.28
C GLU A 92 13.37 30.49 2.74
N LYS A 93 13.27 30.71 1.42
CA LYS A 93 13.37 32.05 0.81
C LYS A 93 12.07 32.89 0.89
N ASN A 94 11.00 32.33 1.45
CA ASN A 94 9.71 33.02 1.66
C ASN A 94 9.43 33.36 3.14
N ILE A 95 10.45 33.26 4.00
CA ILE A 95 10.48 33.76 5.38
C ILE A 95 11.54 34.87 5.44
#